data_AF-A0A2W2EPA7-F1
#
_entry.id   AF-A0A2W2EPA7-F1
#
_cell.length_a   1.000
_cell.length_b   1.000
_cell.length_c   1.000
_cell.angle_alpha   90.00
_cell.angle_beta   90.00
_cell.angle_gamma   90.00
#
_symmetry.space_group_name_H-M   'P 1'
#
loop_
_entity.id
_entity.type
_entity.pdbx_description
1 polymer ?
#
loop_
_entity_poly.entity_id
_entity_poly.type
_entity_poly.pdbx_seq_one_letter_code
_entity_poly.pdbx_strand_id
1 'polypeptide(L)'
;MATAAANRDPDRFDITRAFPAPHLAFGHGIHYCLGARMAKIEGEIAIGALLDRYPGLRLGCAVEELRRRPGLLRAAVELPLGGAFPERECA
;
A
#
# COMPACT_ATOMS: atom_id res chain seq x y z
N MET A 1 6.69 -16.72 -17.24
CA MET A 1 5.37 -16.04 -17.34
C MET A 1 4.46 -16.68 -16.29
N ALA A 2 4.26 -16.04 -15.14
CA ALA A 2 3.39 -16.57 -14.07
C ALA A 2 2.08 -15.78 -14.07
N THR A 3 1.01 -16.43 -14.51
CA THR A 3 -0.37 -15.92 -14.56
C THR A 3 -0.97 -15.93 -13.16
N ALA A 4 -1.33 -14.74 -12.65
CA ALA A 4 -2.35 -14.42 -11.64
C ALA A 4 -2.45 -15.15 -10.27
N ALA A 5 -1.99 -16.40 -10.13
CA ALA A 5 -2.22 -17.28 -8.97
C ALA A 5 -1.00 -18.19 -8.69
N ALA A 6 0.22 -17.65 -8.74
CA ALA A 6 1.44 -18.42 -8.51
C ALA A 6 2.03 -18.26 -7.08
N ASN A 7 1.33 -17.56 -6.18
CA ASN A 7 1.77 -17.47 -4.78
C ASN A 7 1.24 -18.68 -4.02
N ARG A 8 2.11 -19.42 -3.32
CA ARG A 8 1.74 -20.63 -2.56
C ARG A 8 0.80 -20.31 -1.40
N ASP A 9 0.93 -19.12 -0.81
CA ASP A 9 0.12 -18.63 0.32
C ASP A 9 -0.49 -17.25 -0.03
N PRO A 10 -1.56 -17.20 -0.85
CA PRO A 10 -2.07 -15.95 -1.42
C PRO A 10 -2.64 -14.97 -0.38
N ASP A 11 -3.15 -15.47 0.74
CA ASP A 11 -3.72 -14.65 1.82
C ASP A 11 -2.66 -14.15 2.81
N ARG A 12 -1.43 -14.66 2.73
CA ARG A 12 -0.32 -14.23 3.59
C ARG A 12 0.36 -13.01 2.99
N PHE A 13 0.44 -11.94 3.78
CA PHE A 13 1.27 -10.79 3.45
C PHE A 13 2.75 -11.09 3.74
N ASP A 14 3.53 -11.33 2.68
CA ASP A 14 4.97 -11.61 2.77
C ASP A 14 5.77 -10.66 1.85
N ILE A 15 6.48 -9.71 2.47
CA ILE A 15 7.33 -8.74 1.77
C ILE A 15 8.67 -9.34 1.33
N THR A 16 9.06 -10.49 1.88
CA THR A 16 10.37 -11.13 1.66
C THR A 16 10.37 -12.12 0.49
N ARG A 17 9.24 -12.26 -0.20
CA ARG A 17 9.10 -13.12 -1.39
C ARG A 17 10.20 -12.82 -2.43
N ALA A 18 10.68 -13.87 -3.08
CA ALA A 18 11.78 -13.79 -4.06
C ALA A 18 11.50 -12.75 -5.16
N PHE A 19 12.47 -11.88 -5.41
CA PHE A 19 12.38 -10.80 -6.39
C PHE A 19 12.99 -11.25 -7.74
N PRO A 20 12.37 -10.87 -8.88
CA PRO A 20 11.12 -10.13 -9.01
C PRO A 20 9.89 -11.01 -8.74
N ALA A 21 8.94 -10.50 -7.96
CA ALA A 21 7.68 -11.17 -7.70
C ALA A 21 6.59 -10.64 -8.67
N PRO A 22 6.28 -11.34 -9.77
CA PRO A 22 5.29 -10.89 -10.74
C PRO A 22 3.89 -10.81 -10.10
N HIS A 23 3.14 -9.75 -10.42
CA HIS A 23 1.78 -9.53 -9.94
C HIS A 23 0.95 -8.76 -10.98
N LEU A 24 -0.39 -8.84 -10.86
CA LEU A 24 -1.32 -8.21 -11.79
C LEU A 24 -1.87 -6.86 -11.34
N ALA A 25 -1.41 -6.30 -10.22
CA ALA A 25 -1.90 -5.02 -9.71
C ALA A 25 -1.79 -3.84 -10.69
N PHE A 26 -0.87 -3.90 -11.67
CA PHE A 26 -0.71 -2.90 -12.74
C PHE A 26 -1.19 -3.39 -14.12
N GLY A 27 -1.95 -4.49 -14.18
CA GLY A 27 -2.35 -5.12 -15.44
C GLY A 27 -1.19 -5.83 -16.16
N HIS A 28 -1.42 -6.20 -17.43
CA HIS A 28 -0.47 -6.90 -18.30
C HIS A 28 -0.75 -6.59 -19.78
N GLY A 29 0.23 -6.81 -20.65
CA GLY A 29 0.10 -6.65 -22.10
C GLY A 29 0.04 -5.18 -22.55
N ILE A 30 -0.67 -4.91 -23.64
CA ILE A 30 -0.76 -3.58 -24.25
C ILE A 30 -1.46 -2.53 -23.36
N HIS A 31 -2.19 -2.98 -22.34
CA HIS A 31 -2.84 -2.12 -21.35
C HIS A 31 -2.11 -2.14 -20.00
N TYR A 32 -0.84 -2.53 -19.97
CA TYR A 32 -0.02 -2.39 -18.78
C TYR A 32 -0.05 -0.93 -18.30
N CYS A 33 -0.25 -0.72 -17.01
CA CYS A 33 -0.44 0.60 -16.44
C CYS A 33 0.71 1.53 -16.81
N LEU A 34 0.39 2.56 -17.60
CA LEU A 34 1.35 3.57 -18.02
C LEU A 34 2.04 4.25 -16.82
N GLY A 35 1.30 4.40 -15.71
CA GLY A 35 1.80 5.00 -14.47
C GLY A 35 2.55 4.05 -13.54
N ALA A 36 2.76 2.77 -13.88
CA ALA A 36 3.31 1.78 -12.94
C ALA A 36 4.70 2.15 -12.38
N ARG A 37 5.54 2.83 -13.17
CA ARG A 37 6.87 3.26 -12.72
C ARG A 37 6.78 4.45 -11.77
N MET A 38 5.92 5.42 -12.08
CA MET A 38 5.68 6.60 -11.25
C MET A 38 5.06 6.20 -9.91
N ALA A 39 4.00 5.39 -9.93
CA ALA A 39 3.34 4.91 -8.73
C ALA A 39 4.28 4.13 -7.79
N LYS A 40 5.27 3.40 -8.33
CA LYS A 40 6.29 2.73 -7.52
C LYS A 40 7.22 3.73 -6.84
N ILE A 41 7.73 4.72 -7.57
CA ILE A 41 8.61 5.76 -7.02
C ILE A 41 7.85 6.56 -5.94
N GLU A 42 6.62 6.97 -6.23
CA GLU A 42 5.78 7.68 -5.27
C GLU A 42 5.49 6.84 -4.03
N GLY A 43 5.17 5.56 -4.20
CA GLY A 43 4.92 4.64 -3.10
C GLY A 43 6.14 4.42 -2.21
N GLU A 44 7.31 4.23 -2.82
CA GLU A 44 8.59 4.09 -2.10
C GLU A 44 8.90 5.33 -1.25
N ILE A 45 8.79 6.53 -1.84
CA ILE A 45 9.06 7.79 -1.14
C ILE A 45 8.02 8.06 -0.06
N ALA A 46 6.73 7.98 -0.39
CA ALA A 46 5.66 8.36 0.51
C ALA A 46 5.56 7.43 1.73
N ILE A 47 5.64 6.11 1.51
CA ILE A 47 5.57 5.14 2.61
C ILE A 47 6.84 5.21 3.46
N GLY A 48 8.02 5.30 2.84
CA GLY A 48 9.28 5.42 3.57
C GLY A 48 9.31 6.67 4.46
N ALA A 49 9.04 7.84 3.87
CA ALA A 49 9.05 9.11 4.61
C ALA A 49 7.98 9.16 5.72
N LEU A 50 6.81 8.55 5.50
CA LEU A 50 5.76 8.47 6.51
C LEU A 50 6.21 7.65 7.72
N LEU A 51 6.80 6.48 7.49
CA LEU A 51 7.25 5.59 8.57
C LEU A 51 8.48 6.14 9.30
N ASP A 52 9.41 6.78 8.58
CA ASP A 52 10.58 7.43 9.17
C ASP A 52 10.19 8.60 10.08
N ARG A 53 9.22 9.42 9.65
CA ARG A 53 8.77 10.59 10.42
C ARG A 53 7.85 10.22 11.59
N TYR A 54 7.07 9.14 11.45
CA TYR A 54 6.07 8.72 12.44
C TYR A 54 6.26 7.24 12.81
N PRO A 55 7.34 6.88 13.54
CA PRO A 55 7.64 5.48 13.87
C PRO A 55 6.59 4.83 14.79
N GLY A 56 5.81 5.63 15.52
CA GLY A 56 4.70 5.18 16.37
C GLY A 56 3.33 5.19 15.69
N LEU A 57 3.27 5.32 14.36
CA LEU A 57 2.02 5.39 13.61
C LEU A 57 1.19 4.12 13.79
N ARG A 58 -0.07 4.28 14.17
CA ARG A 58 -1.05 3.20 14.32
C ARG A 58 -2.41 3.63 13.82
N LEU A 59 -3.33 2.69 13.66
CA LEU A 59 -4.73 3.03 13.44
C LEU A 59 -5.31 3.74 14.68
N GLY A 60 -6.08 4.79 14.42
CA GLY A 60 -6.80 5.58 15.41
C GLY A 60 -8.16 4.97 15.79
N CYS A 61 -8.60 3.92 15.10
CA CYS A 61 -9.84 3.20 15.32
C CYS A 61 -9.66 1.69 15.16
N ALA A 62 -10.69 0.90 15.47
CA ALA A 62 -10.72 -0.53 15.17
C ALA A 62 -10.81 -0.77 13.64
N VAL A 63 -10.30 -1.90 13.16
CA VAL A 63 -10.27 -2.21 11.72
C VAL A 63 -11.68 -2.37 11.16
N GLU A 64 -12.59 -2.90 11.97
CA GLU A 64 -13.99 -3.14 11.65
C GLU A 64 -14.78 -1.84 11.41
N GLU A 65 -14.29 -0.72 11.96
CA GLU A 65 -14.87 0.62 11.78
C GLU A 65 -14.45 1.27 10.45
N LEU A 66 -13.45 0.71 9.75
CA LEU A 66 -12.96 1.29 8.50
C LEU A 66 -14.00 1.18 7.39
N ARG A 67 -14.49 2.33 6.94
CA ARG A 67 -15.40 2.39 5.80
C ARG A 67 -14.68 2.12 4.49
N ARG A 68 -15.13 1.11 3.76
CA ARG A 68 -14.64 0.76 2.42
C ARG A 68 -15.11 1.77 1.38
N ARG A 69 -14.22 2.14 0.46
CA ARG A 69 -14.58 2.90 -0.76
C ARG A 69 -15.51 2.06 -1.63
N PRO A 70 -16.64 2.62 -2.11
CA PRO A 70 -17.46 1.93 -3.09
C PRO A 70 -16.76 1.92 -4.46
N GLY A 71 -17.09 0.92 -5.28
CA GLY A 71 -16.57 0.78 -6.65
C GLY A 71 -15.34 -0.12 -6.78
N LEU A 72 -14.59 0.07 -7.86
CA LEU A 72 -13.50 -0.82 -8.28
C LEU A 72 -12.25 -0.74 -7.40
N LEU A 73 -12.00 0.43 -6.78
CA LEU A 73 -10.81 0.65 -5.96
C LEU A 73 -10.99 0.02 -4.58
N ARG A 74 -10.14 -0.96 -4.25
CA ARG A 74 -10.04 -1.52 -2.90
C ARG A 74 -9.24 -0.58 -2.00
N ALA A 75 -9.93 0.31 -1.30
CA ALA A 75 -9.35 1.26 -0.35
C ALA A 75 -10.34 1.59 0.78
N ALA A 76 -9.84 2.16 1.87
CA ALA A 76 -10.68 2.83 2.86
C ALA A 76 -11.06 4.23 2.37
N VAL A 77 -12.20 4.77 2.80
CA VAL A 77 -12.59 6.16 2.49
C VAL A 77 -11.69 7.15 3.22
N GLU A 78 -11.35 6.80 4.45
CA GLU A 78 -10.47 7.52 5.34
C GLU A 78 -9.67 6.51 6.17
N LEU A 79 -8.51 6.93 6.66
CA LEU A 79 -7.66 6.12 7.52
C LEU A 79 -7.33 6.93 8.77
N PRO A 80 -8.13 6.81 9.85
CA PRO A 80 -7.86 7.49 11.10
C PRO A 80 -6.51 7.03 11.65
N LEU A 81 -5.62 7.98 11.93
CA LEU A 81 -4.28 7.71 12.43
C LEU A 81 -4.21 8.08 13.92
N GLY A 82 -3.53 7.23 14.69
CA GLY A 82 -3.12 7.49 16.06
C GLY A 82 -1.62 7.26 16.21
N GLY A 83 -1.10 7.55 17.40
CA GLY A 83 0.32 7.45 17.70
C GLY A 83 0.87 8.74 18.30
N ALA A 84 2.13 8.71 18.72
CA ALA A 84 2.85 9.92 19.10
C ALA A 84 3.30 10.62 17.82
N PHE A 85 2.63 11.71 17.47
CA PHE A 85 3.06 12.59 16.38
C PHE A 85 4.05 13.61 16.97
N PRO A 86 5.26 13.77 16.40
CA PRO A 86 6.10 14.90 16.77
C PRO A 86 5.29 16.18 16.54
N GLU A 87 5.38 17.10 17.49
CA GLU A 87 4.72 18.40 17.42
C GLU A 87 5.02 19.04 16.07
N ARG A 88 4.00 19.61 15.42
CA ARG A 88 4.15 20.17 14.07
C ARG A 88 5.22 21.25 14.13
N GLU A 89 6.37 21.04 13.49
CA GLU A 89 7.24 22.14 13.12
C GLU A 89 6.50 22.92 12.03
N CYS A 90 5.77 23.95 12.46
CA CYS A 90 5.13 24.90 11.58
C CYS A 90 6.24 25.83 11.08
N ALA A 91 6.77 25.52 9.90
CA ALA A 91 7.63 26.42 9.13
C ALA A 91 6.80 27.05 8.00
#